data_AF-A0AAN4WKP0-F1
#
_entry.id   AF-A0AAN4WKP0-F1
#
_cell.length_a   1.000
_cell.length_b   1.000
_cell.length_c   1.000
_cell.angle_alpha   90.00
_cell.angle_beta   90.00
_cell.angle_gamma   90.00
#
_symmetry.space_group_name_H-M   'P 1'
#
loop_
_entity.id
_entity.type
_entity.pdbx_description
1 polymer ?
#
loop_
_entity_poly.entity_id
_entity_poly.type
_entity_poly.pdbx_seq_one_letter_code
_entity_poly.pdbx_strand_id
1 'polypeptide(L)'
;MNIENAKQLAKQGNREGAITMLRQMLEQNEGERELVLLELGVVYNTMGETTQAINHLNEVIRINPENTKAKAYLDMINGILDYYCKDLLNP
;
A
#
# COMPACT_ATOMS: atom_id res chain seq x y z
N MET A 1 3.80 4.45 -18.60
CA MET A 1 4.35 3.44 -17.65
C MET A 1 3.32 2.33 -17.44
N ASN A 2 3.72 1.09 -17.09
CA ASN A 2 2.75 0.01 -16.82
C ASN A 2 2.83 -0.41 -15.35
N ILE A 3 1.67 -0.54 -14.72
CA ILE A 3 1.54 -1.00 -13.34
C ILE A 3 2.10 -2.41 -13.14
N GLU A 4 2.04 -3.26 -14.17
CA GLU A 4 2.61 -4.61 -14.12
C GLU A 4 4.14 -4.59 -14.00
N ASN A 5 4.81 -3.58 -14.59
CA ASN A 5 6.25 -3.41 -14.43
C ASN A 5 6.60 -3.04 -12.99
N ALA A 6 5.81 -2.14 -12.37
CA ALA A 6 6.01 -1.78 -10.97
C ALA A 6 5.81 -2.98 -10.04
N LYS A 7 4.79 -3.80 -10.29
CA LYS A 7 4.58 -5.07 -9.56
C LYS A 7 5.75 -6.02 -9.72
N GLN A 8 6.30 -6.15 -10.93
CA GLN A 8 7.44 -7.00 -11.19
C GLN A 8 8.69 -6.50 -10.45
N LEU A 9 8.95 -5.20 -10.46
CA LEU A 9 10.05 -4.59 -9.70
C LEU A 9 9.93 -4.89 -8.20
N ALA A 10 8.73 -4.73 -7.63
CA ALA A 10 8.48 -5.06 -6.23
C ALA A 10 8.72 -6.54 -5.93
N LYS A 11 8.28 -7.45 -6.81
CA LYS A 11 8.52 -8.90 -6.69
C LYS A 11 10.00 -9.28 -6.79
N GLN A 12 10.77 -8.53 -7.57
CA GLN A 12 12.23 -8.71 -7.70
C GLN A 12 13.01 -8.12 -6.51
N GLY A 13 12.33 -7.54 -5.51
CA GLY A 13 12.96 -6.89 -4.36
C GLY A 13 13.34 -5.43 -4.62
N ASN A 14 13.22 -4.93 -5.85
CA ASN A 14 13.42 -3.51 -6.17
C ASN A 14 12.17 -2.69 -5.83
N ARG A 15 11.89 -2.58 -4.52
CA ARG A 15 10.71 -1.89 -3.99
C ARG A 15 10.78 -0.38 -4.19
N GLU A 16 11.97 0.20 -4.09
CA GLU A 16 12.20 1.63 -4.34
C GLU A 16 11.92 2.02 -5.80
N GLY A 17 12.36 1.19 -6.75
CA GLY A 17 12.04 1.36 -8.17
C GLY A 17 10.55 1.25 -8.45
N ALA A 18 9.86 0.30 -7.81
CA ALA A 18 8.41 0.17 -7.90
C ALA A 18 7.69 1.42 -7.38
N ILE A 19 8.08 1.94 -6.21
CA ILE A 19 7.51 3.16 -5.63
C ILE A 19 7.72 4.36 -6.55
N THR A 20 8.94 4.52 -7.08
CA THR A 20 9.26 5.64 -7.98
C THR A 20 8.37 5.61 -9.22
N MET A 21 8.23 4.44 -9.83
CA MET A 21 7.39 4.25 -11.01
C MET A 21 5.91 4.54 -10.72
N LEU A 22 5.39 4.03 -9.60
CA LEU A 22 3.98 4.23 -9.23
C LEU A 22 3.69 5.70 -8.86
N ARG A 23 4.63 6.41 -8.22
CA ARG A 23 4.50 7.85 -7.95
C ARG A 23 4.47 8.67 -9.24
N GLN A 24 5.33 8.35 -10.20
CA GLN A 24 5.30 8.98 -11.52
C GLN A 24 3.99 8.73 -12.25
N MET A 25 3.42 7.51 -12.13
CA MET A 25 2.09 7.22 -12.67
C MET A 25 1.00 8.11 -12.05
N LEU A 26 1.04 8.33 -10.74
CA LEU A 26 0.10 9.25 -10.08
C LEU A 26 0.28 10.71 -10.53
N GLU A 27 1.53 11.18 -10.66
CA GLU A 27 1.85 12.55 -11.09
C GLU A 27 1.40 12.81 -12.53
N GLN A 28 1.56 11.83 -13.41
CA GLN A 28 1.19 11.93 -14.82
C GLN A 28 -0.28 11.56 -15.08
N ASN A 29 -1.04 11.20 -14.05
CA ASN A 29 -2.40 10.65 -14.15
C ASN A 29 -2.49 9.47 -15.13
N GLU A 30 -1.47 8.61 -15.13
CA GLU A 30 -1.43 7.40 -15.93
C GLU A 30 -2.05 6.22 -15.17
N GLY A 31 -3.03 5.57 -15.81
CA GLY A 31 -3.71 4.41 -15.24
C GLY A 31 -4.80 4.77 -14.24
N GLU A 32 -5.44 3.75 -13.68
CA GLU A 32 -6.50 3.93 -12.68
C GLU A 32 -5.89 4.34 -11.34
N ARG A 33 -6.18 5.57 -10.90
CA ARG A 33 -5.65 6.14 -9.65
C ARG A 33 -5.86 5.21 -8.45
N GLU A 34 -7.05 4.59 -8.35
CA GLU A 34 -7.37 3.60 -7.32
C GLU A 34 -6.37 2.43 -7.31
N LEU A 35 -6.11 1.85 -8.48
CA LEU A 35 -5.21 0.71 -8.61
C LEU A 35 -3.76 1.10 -8.31
N VAL A 36 -3.30 2.26 -8.77
CA VAL A 36 -1.94 2.75 -8.51
C VAL A 36 -1.73 2.99 -7.00
N LEU A 37 -2.72 3.59 -6.31
CA LEU A 37 -2.68 3.78 -4.86
C LEU A 37 -2.69 2.47 -4.10
N LEU A 38 -3.48 1.48 -4.57
CA LEU A 38 -3.50 0.15 -3.97
C LEU A 38 -2.11 -0.50 -4.03
N GLU A 39 -1.50 -0.52 -5.21
CA GLU A 39 -0.16 -1.12 -5.37
C GLU A 39 0.90 -0.38 -4.55
N LEU A 40 0.85 0.96 -4.47
CA LEU A 40 1.74 1.71 -3.58
C LEU A 40 1.57 1.30 -2.12
N GLY A 41 0.32 1.18 -1.65
CA GLY A 41 0.01 0.72 -0.30
C GLY A 41 0.57 -0.67 -0.01
N VAL A 42 0.43 -1.60 -0.97
CA VAL A 42 1.00 -2.95 -0.88
C VAL A 42 2.53 -2.91 -0.80
N VAL A 43 3.19 -2.15 -1.67
CA VAL A 43 4.65 -2.08 -1.68
C VAL A 43 5.19 -1.49 -0.37
N TYR A 44 4.60 -0.40 0.14
CA TYR A 44 4.99 0.17 1.44
C TYR A 44 4.78 -0.82 2.59
N ASN A 45 3.67 -1.57 2.58
CA ASN A 45 3.44 -2.61 3.59
C ASN A 45 4.54 -3.68 3.55
N THR A 46 4.97 -4.12 2.36
CA THR A 46 6.08 -5.10 2.25
C THR A 46 7.45 -4.55 2.71
N MET A 47 7.60 -3.23 2.79
CA MET A 47 8.79 -2.57 3.33
C MET A 47 8.73 -2.39 4.86
N GLY A 48 7.60 -2.67 5.50
CA GLY A 48 7.38 -2.33 6.91
C GLY A 48 7.05 -0.85 7.13
N GLU A 49 6.86 -0.08 6.06
CA GLU A 49 6.47 1.34 6.10
C GLU A 49 4.97 1.48 6.33
N THR A 50 4.51 0.98 7.47
CA THR A 50 3.10 0.78 7.80
C THR A 50 2.28 2.06 7.71
N THR A 51 2.83 3.20 8.15
CA THR A 51 2.16 4.50 8.06
C THR A 51 1.86 4.90 6.61
N GLN A 52 2.83 4.73 5.70
CA GLN A 52 2.64 5.04 4.29
C GLN A 52 1.65 4.08 3.64
N ALA A 53 1.71 2.80 4.00
CA ALA A 53 0.76 1.80 3.55
C ALA A 53 -0.68 2.18 3.91
N ILE A 54 -0.94 2.47 5.19
CA ILE A 54 -2.27 2.87 5.68
C ILE A 54 -2.77 4.11 4.94
N ASN A 55 -1.93 5.14 4.79
CA ASN A 55 -2.32 6.38 4.12
C ASN A 55 -2.81 6.12 2.69
N HIS A 56 -2.08 5.32 1.92
CA HIS A 56 -2.46 5.03 0.53
C HIS A 56 -3.66 4.09 0.44
N LEU A 57 -3.77 3.10 1.32
CA LEU A 57 -4.93 2.20 1.36
C LEU A 57 -6.20 2.93 1.79
N ASN A 58 -6.13 3.90 2.70
CA ASN A 58 -7.27 4.75 3.06
C ASN A 58 -7.73 5.62 1.88
N GLU A 59 -6.80 6.12 1.06
CA GLU A 59 -7.15 6.84 -0.16
C GLU A 59 -7.85 5.93 -1.18
N VAL A 60 -7.48 4.65 -1.26
CA VAL A 60 -8.21 3.65 -2.06
C VAL A 60 -9.65 3.51 -1.54
N ILE A 61 -9.84 3.36 -0.23
CA ILE A 61 -11.17 3.27 0.38
C ILE A 61 -11.99 4.55 0.15
N ARG A 62 -11.36 5.73 0.12
CA ARG A 62 -12.02 7.00 -0.18
C ARG A 62 -12.54 7.06 -1.62
N ILE A 63 -11.81 6.47 -2.57
CA ILE A 63 -12.19 6.40 -3.99
C ILE A 63 -13.23 5.30 -4.21
N ASN A 64 -12.96 4.11 -3.69
CA ASN A 64 -13.80 2.94 -3.79
C ASN A 64 -13.98 2.31 -2.40
N PRO A 65 -15.07 2.68 -1.70
CA PRO A 65 -15.38 2.12 -0.39
C PRO A 65 -15.57 0.61 -0.40
N GLU A 66 -15.81 -0.03 -1.55
CA GLU A 66 -16.04 -1.46 -1.69
C GLU A 66 -14.78 -2.25 -2.09
N ASN A 67 -13.61 -1.60 -2.15
CA ASN A 67 -12.35 -2.28 -2.46
C ASN A 67 -11.95 -3.26 -1.35
N THR A 68 -12.27 -4.54 -1.54
CA THR A 68 -12.04 -5.61 -0.57
C THR A 68 -10.56 -5.86 -0.30
N LYS A 69 -9.68 -5.63 -1.29
CA LYS A 69 -8.22 -5.78 -1.11
C LYS A 69 -7.69 -4.72 -0.17
N ALA A 70 -8.06 -3.45 -0.37
CA ALA A 70 -7.63 -2.38 0.51
C ALA A 70 -8.11 -2.58 1.95
N LYS A 71 -9.38 -2.99 2.13
CA LYS A 71 -9.93 -3.36 3.45
C LYS A 71 -9.09 -4.47 4.10
N ALA A 72 -8.82 -5.55 3.37
CA ALA A 72 -8.05 -6.68 3.90
C ALA A 72 -6.63 -6.28 4.34
N TYR A 73 -5.94 -5.42 3.59
CA TYR A 73 -4.63 -4.92 4.01
C TYR A 73 -4.71 -4.03 5.25
N LEU A 74 -5.71 -3.13 5.33
CA LEU A 74 -5.91 -2.29 6.51
C LEU A 74 -6.22 -3.13 7.76
N ASP A 75 -7.10 -4.12 7.63
CA ASP A 75 -7.46 -5.02 8.72
C ASP A 75 -6.25 -5.82 9.21
N MET A 76 -5.43 -6.35 8.28
CA MET A 76 -4.19 -7.04 8.61
C MET A 76 -3.20 -6.14 9.36
N ILE A 77 -2.97 -4.93 8.82
CA ILE A 77 -2.06 -3.96 9.41
C ILE A 77 -2.54 -3.55 10.82
N ASN A 78 -3.81 -3.21 10.97
CA ASN A 78 -4.38 -2.78 12.24
C ASN A 78 -4.37 -3.92 13.27
N GLY A 79 -4.61 -5.16 12.84
CA GLY A 79 -4.51 -6.33 13.73
C GLY A 79 -3.09 -6.55 14.24
N ILE A 80 -2.08 -6.35 13.39
CA ILE A 80 -0.67 -6.40 13.79
C ILE A 80 -0.36 -5.28 14.79
N LEU A 81 -0.77 -4.05 14.51
CA LEU A 81 -0.53 -2.90 15.39
C LEU A 81 -1.23 -3.07 16.74
N ASP A 82 -2.48 -3.51 16.76
CA ASP A 82 -3.25 -3.76 17.99
C ASP A 82 -2.59 -4.84 18.85
N TYR A 83 -2.08 -5.92 18.23
CA TYR A 83 -1.32 -6.96 18.92
C TYR A 83 -0.06 -6.40 19.60
N TYR A 84 0.79 -5.68 18.85
CA TYR A 84 2.04 -5.14 19.41
C TYR A 84 1.81 -4.02 20.44
N CYS A 85 0.78 -3.19 20.27
CA CYS A 85 0.43 -2.14 21.22
C CYS A 85 -0.13 -2.72 22.54
N LYS A 86 -0.84 -3.87 22.50
CA LYS A 86 -1.31 -4.57 23.70
C LYS A 86 -0.16 -5.16 24.51
N ASP A 87 0.83 -5.75 23.85
CA ASP A 87 2.02 -6.32 24.51
C ASP A 87 2.87 -5.25 25.22
N LEU A 88 2.87 -4.00 24.74
CA LEU A 88 3.52 -2.86 25.40
C LEU A 88 2.77 -2.33 26.63
N LEU A 89 1.49 -2.70 26.80
CA LEU A 89 0.62 -2.28 27.89
C LEU A 89 0.44 -3.35 28.98
N ASN A 90 1.17 -4.46 28.90
CA ASN A 90 1.12 -5.54 29.88
C ASN A 90 2.41 -5.53 30.75
N PRO A 91 2.45 -4.74 31.84
CA PRO A 91 3.55 -4.74 32.81
C PRO A 91 3.66 -6.04 33.62
#